data_AF-A0A3M2HE02-F1
#
_entry.id   AF-A0A3M2HE02-F1
#
_cell.length_a   1.000
_cell.length_b   1.000
_cell.length_c   1.000
_cell.angle_alpha   90.00
_cell.angle_beta   90.00
_cell.angle_gamma   90.00
#
_symmetry.space_group_name_H-M   'P 1'
#
loop_
_entity.id
_entity.type
_entity.pdbx_description
1 polymer ?
#
loop_
_entity_poly.entity_id
_entity_poly.type
_entity_poly.pdbx_seq_one_letter_code
_entity_poly.pdbx_strand_id
1 'polypeptide(L)' 'MNGLEKEYKGALKCEVRNAFSPQSKKEIADLGFQTHGLAIYDPQGHLKVKLDGHRLSEETIRDAVQSVM' A
#
# COMPACT_ATOMS: atom_id res chain seq x y z
N MET A 1 -5.22 -7.92 -8.99
CA MET A 1 -5.42 -6.57 -9.56
C MET A 1 -4.05 -5.98 -9.83
N ASN A 2 -3.62 -5.86 -11.10
CA ASN A 2 -2.39 -5.13 -11.47
C ASN A 2 -2.73 -4.11 -12.56
N GLY A 3 -3.60 -3.15 -12.24
CA GLY A 3 -3.85 -1.97 -13.08
C GLY A 3 -2.73 -0.95 -12.87
N LEU A 4 -2.46 -0.59 -11.62
CA LEU A 4 -1.45 0.40 -11.24
C LEU A 4 -0.03 0.05 -11.72
N GLU A 5 0.45 -1.18 -11.53
CA GLU A 5 1.78 -1.58 -12.02
C GLU A 5 1.91 -1.51 -13.55
N LYS A 6 0.80 -1.67 -14.28
CA LYS A 6 0.79 -1.51 -15.75
C LYS A 6 0.83 -0.04 -16.16
N GLU A 7 0.20 0.84 -15.39
CA GLU A 7 0.19 2.29 -15.62
C GLU A 7 1.53 2.93 -15.25
N TYR A 8 2.17 2.45 -14.20
CA TYR A 8 3.44 2.97 -13.66
C TYR A 8 4.63 2.05 -13.98
N LYS A 9 4.68 1.53 -15.22
CA LYS A 9 5.68 0.55 -15.67
C LYS A 9 7.12 0.90 -15.22
N GLY A 10 7.64 0.12 -14.28
CA GLY A 10 9.02 0.21 -13.78
C GLY A 10 9.26 1.21 -12.66
N ALA A 11 8.30 2.09 -12.36
CA ALA A 11 8.39 3.09 -11.29
C ALA A 11 7.74 2.61 -9.98
N LEU A 12 6.88 1.58 -10.04
CA LEU A 12 6.14 1.10 -8.90
C LEU A 12 6.13 -0.43 -8.83
N LYS A 13 6.35 -0.97 -7.62
CA LYS A 13 6.20 -2.38 -7.30
C LYS A 13 5.02 -2.53 -6.34
N CYS A 14 3.98 -3.25 -6.74
CA CYS A 14 2.88 -3.57 -5.83
C CYS A 14 3.14 -4.92 -5.14
N GLU A 15 2.83 -4.98 -3.85
CA GLU A 15 2.85 -6.24 -3.11
C GLU A 15 1.57 -6.36 -2.29
N VAL A 16 0.84 -7.45 -2.47
CA VAL A 16 -0.38 -7.74 -1.71
C VAL A 16 -0.01 -8.67 -0.57
N ARG A 17 -0.14 -8.17 0.67
CA ARG A 17 0.06 -8.96 1.89
C ARG A 17 -1.29 -9.39 2.46
N ASN A 18 -1.43 -10.69 2.75
CA ASN A 18 -2.64 -11.22 3.34
C ASN A 18 -2.64 -10.98 4.87
N ALA A 19 -3.60 -10.19 5.36
CA ALA A 19 -3.77 -9.87 6.79
C ALA A 19 -4.13 -11.08 7.67
N PHE A 20 -4.64 -12.16 7.08
CA PHE A 20 -4.99 -13.39 7.81
C PHE A 20 -3.81 -14.34 7.97
N SER A 21 -2.71 -14.12 7.25
CA SER A 21 -1.49 -14.92 7.42
C SER A 21 -0.75 -14.48 8.69
N PRO A 22 -0.35 -15.40 9.58
CA PRO A 22 0.25 -15.06 10.88
C PRO A 22 1.56 -14.26 10.74
N GLN A 23 2.32 -14.50 9.67
CA GLN A 23 3.56 -13.78 9.39
C GLN A 23 3.30 -12.29 9.05
N SER A 24 2.35 -12.02 8.15
CA SER A 24 1.98 -10.66 7.74
C SER A 24 1.14 -9.93 8.80
N LYS A 25 0.39 -10.67 9.62
CA LYS A 25 -0.49 -10.09 10.66
C LYS A 25 0.29 -9.22 11.64
N LYS A 26 1.51 -9.62 12.01
CA LYS A 26 2.37 -8.83 12.89
C LYS A 26 2.81 -7.53 12.23
N GLU A 27 3.27 -7.59 10.98
CA GLU A 27 3.70 -6.40 10.24
C GLU A 27 2.55 -5.42 9.97
N ILE A 28 1.37 -5.93 9.61
CA ILE A 28 0.16 -5.13 9.37
C ILE A 28 -0.33 -4.47 10.66
N ALA A 29 -0.26 -5.18 11.80
CA ALA A 29 -0.58 -4.61 13.10
C ALA A 29 0.45 -3.56 13.57
N ASP A 30 1.74 -3.78 13.30
CA ASP A 30 2.82 -2.83 13.61
C ASP A 30 2.65 -1.52 12.82
N LEU A 31 2.22 -1.63 11.56
CA LEU A 31 1.81 -0.50 10.75
C LEU A 31 0.52 0.17 11.25
N GLY A 32 -0.17 -0.41 12.23
CA GLY A 32 -1.41 0.10 12.81
C GLY A 32 -2.63 -0.05 11.91
N PHE A 33 -2.67 -1.07 11.06
CA PHE A 33 -3.87 -1.45 10.31
C PHE A 33 -4.70 -2.46 11.10
N GLN A 34 -6.02 -2.28 11.13
CA GLN A 34 -6.92 -3.19 11.84
C GLN A 34 -7.43 -4.34 10.97
N THR A 35 -7.62 -4.13 9.66
CA THR A 35 -8.28 -5.13 8.80
C THR A 35 -7.67 -5.16 7.40
N HIS A 36 -7.62 -4.02 6.72
CA HIS A 36 -6.99 -3.85 5.42
C HIS A 36 -6.57 -2.38 5.27
N GLY A 37 -5.66 -2.12 4.36
CA GLY A 37 -5.02 -0.82 4.21
C GLY A 37 -4.02 -0.81 3.07
N LEU A 38 -3.50 0.38 2.78
CA LEU A 38 -2.45 0.58 1.79
C LEU A 38 -1.33 1.39 2.43
N ALA A 39 -0.12 0.89 2.26
CA ALA A 39 1.11 1.53 2.70
C ALA A 39 1.99 1.74 1.45
N ILE A 40 2.49 2.96 1.28
CA ILE A 40 3.46 3.27 0.24
C ILE A 40 4.79 3.59 0.90
N TYR A 41 5.83 2.91 0.43
CA TYR A 41 7.18 3.08 0.90
C TYR A 41 8.03 3.73 -0.18
N ASP A 42 8.96 4.58 0.25
CA ASP A 42 10.07 5.06 -0.59
C ASP A 42 11.04 3.91 -0.90
N PRO A 43 11.87 4.00 -1.97
CA PRO A 43 12.95 3.04 -2.24
C PRO A 43 13.91 2.79 -1.06
N GLN A 44 14.04 3.71 -0.10
CA GLN A 44 14.81 3.51 1.14
C GLN A 44 14.07 2.70 2.22
N GLY A 45 12.81 2.31 1.98
CA GLY A 45 11.98 1.56 2.92
C GLY A 45 11.24 2.42 3.94
N HIS A 46 11.27 3.76 3.79
CA HIS A 46 10.54 4.66 4.67
C HIS A 46 9.06 4.74 4.27
N LEU A 47 8.15 4.56 5.23
CA LEU A 47 6.71 4.73 5.02
C LEU A 47 6.40 6.20 4.69
N LYS A 48 5.86 6.45 3.50
CA LYS A 48 5.48 7.79 3.03
C LYS A 48 3.99 8.04 3.18
N VAL A 49 3.17 7.06 2.82
CA VAL A 49 1.71 7.17 2.86
C VAL A 49 1.11 5.95 3.53
N LYS A 50 0.11 6.18 4.38
CA LYS A 50 -0.71 5.16 5.01
C LYS A 50 -2.18 5.51 4.82
N LEU A 51 -2.92 4.66 4.12
CA LEU A 51 -4.36 4.77 3.92
C LEU A 51 -5.06 3.61 4.61
N ASP A 52 -5.97 3.92 5.53
CA ASP A 52 -6.82 2.92 6.13
C ASP A 52 -7.85 2.36 5.12
N GLY A 53 -8.34 1.15 5.39
CA GLY A 53 -9.29 0.45 4.53
C GLY A 53 -10.57 1.24 4.21
N HIS A 54 -11.01 2.15 5.07
CA HIS A 54 -12.23 2.93 4.81
C HIS A 54 -12.02 4.05 3.79
N ARG A 55 -10.77 4.45 3.54
CA ARG A 55 -10.40 5.52 2.59
C ARG A 55 -9.79 5.00 1.29
N LEU A 56 -9.81 3.68 1.10
CA LEU A 56 -9.22 2.97 -0.03
C LEU A 56 -10.17 2.96 -1.23
N SER A 57 -10.22 4.06 -1.96
CA SER A 57 -10.89 4.16 -3.28
C SER A 57 -9.85 4.33 -4.39
N GLU A 58 -10.17 3.93 -5.62
CA GLU A 58 -9.21 3.99 -6.75
C GLU A 58 -8.61 5.39 -6.92
N GLU A 59 -9.44 6.43 -6.80
CA GLU A 59 -9.01 7.83 -6.85
C GLU A 59 -7.98 8.16 -5.76
N THR A 60 -8.28 7.82 -4.49
CA THR A 60 -7.37 8.07 -3.36
C THR A 60 -6.06 7.30 -3.49
N ILE A 61 -6.09 6.09 -4.06
CA ILE A 61 -4.88 5.30 -4.29
C ILE A 61 -4.02 5.98 -5.36
N ARG A 62 -4.62 6.44 -6.46
CA ARG A 62 -3.90 7.14 -7.54
C ARG A 62 -3.29 8.45 -7.04
N ASP A 63 -4.03 9.23 -6.28
CA ASP A 63 -3.56 10.48 -5.68
C ASP A 63 -2.40 10.23 -4.71
N ALA A 64 -2.53 9.23 -3.83
CA ALA A 64 -1.48 8.81 -2.92
C ALA A 64 -0.20 8.36 -3.63
N VAL A 65 -0.32 7.62 -4.74
CA VAL A 65 0.82 7.22 -5.57
C VAL A 65 1.46 8.44 -6.25
N GLN A 66 0.67 9.35 -6.81
CA GLN A 66 1.21 10.58 -7.43
C GLN A 66 1.91 11.49 -6.43
N SER A 67 1.44 11.55 -5.18
CA SER A 67 2.05 12.38 -4.14
C SER A 67 3.46 11.93 -3.73
N VAL A 68 3.86 10.70 -4.06
CA VAL A 68 5.15 10.12 -3.64
C VAL A 68 6.06 9.73 -4.80
N MET A 69 5.62 9.95 -6.04
CA MET A 69 6.43 9.86 -7.26
C MET A 69 7.13 11.19 -7.54
#